data_AF-A0A9R0IFI4-F1
#
_entry.id   AF-A0A9R0IFI4-F1
#
_cell.length_a   1.000
_cell.length_b   1.000
_cell.length_c   1.000
_cell.angle_alpha   90.00
_cell.angle_beta   90.00
_cell.angle_gamma   90.00
#
_symmetry.space_group_name_H-M   'P 1'
#
loop_
_entity.id
_entity.type
_entity.pdbx_description
1 polymer ?
#
loop_
_entity_poly.entity_id
_entity_poly.type
_entity_poly.pdbx_seq_one_letter_code
_entity_poly.pdbx_strand_id
1 'polypeptide(L)'
;MKTMMLGLKEGEHVKVHCTKRTFNMEKDFEISVTVEDTDQLLSGAWLNISIIQVFVTALSELCFHDDCHPNSIGFMCPEMISATMLKSDADRILLYMTRSMSALSSKTFILCPYYEKSHWMLLVLCLSKREVYIFDSQQKKRNLMIKEPLNNVLNNRDH
;
A
#
# COMPACT_ATOMS: atom_id res chain seq x y z
N MET A 1 -8.91 20.15 -22.50
CA MET A 1 -8.96 19.69 -21.10
C MET A 1 -7.83 20.39 -20.35
N LYS A 2 -8.05 21.64 -19.90
CA LYS A 2 -6.99 22.51 -19.37
C LYS A 2 -7.58 23.45 -18.33
N THR A 3 -8.29 22.91 -17.33
CA THR A 3 -9.05 23.76 -16.38
C THR A 3 -9.40 23.09 -15.04
N MET A 4 -8.47 22.36 -14.40
CA MET A 4 -8.61 22.03 -12.96
C MET A 4 -7.35 22.25 -12.10
N MET A 5 -6.21 22.60 -12.72
CA MET A 5 -4.91 22.71 -12.02
C MET A 5 -4.49 24.14 -11.66
N LEU A 6 -5.38 25.13 -11.73
CA LEU A 6 -5.04 26.56 -11.61
C LEU A 6 -4.69 27.05 -10.18
N GLY A 7 -4.45 26.15 -9.22
CA GLY A 7 -4.30 26.52 -7.80
C GLY A 7 -2.92 26.31 -7.18
N LEU A 8 -2.10 25.39 -7.69
CA LEU A 8 -0.85 24.99 -7.03
C LEU A 8 0.36 25.41 -7.85
N LYS A 9 1.30 26.11 -7.22
CA LYS A 9 2.58 26.48 -7.83
C LYS A 9 3.58 25.33 -7.73
N GLU A 10 4.56 25.31 -8.63
CA GLU A 10 5.71 24.41 -8.56
C GLU A 10 6.40 24.54 -7.19
N GLY A 11 6.56 23.41 -6.47
CA GLY A 11 7.05 23.36 -5.09
C GLY A 11 5.99 23.47 -3.98
N GLU A 12 4.73 23.78 -4.29
CA GLU A 12 3.62 23.67 -3.33
C GLU A 12 3.18 22.20 -3.18
N HIS A 13 2.79 21.84 -1.95
CA HIS A 13 2.35 20.49 -1.63
C HIS A 13 1.02 20.51 -0.89
N VAL A 14 0.14 19.58 -1.26
CA VAL A 14 -1.09 19.28 -0.54
C VAL A 14 -0.81 18.16 0.44
N LYS A 15 -1.25 18.35 1.69
CA LYS A 15 -1.14 17.35 2.74
C LYS A 15 -2.46 16.61 2.85
N VAL A 16 -2.42 15.31 2.60
CA VAL A 16 -3.56 14.42 2.82
C VAL A 16 -3.36 13.73 4.16
N HIS A 17 -4.27 13.97 5.09
CA HIS A 17 -4.26 13.29 6.38
C HIS A 17 -4.58 11.81 6.18
N CYS A 18 -3.75 10.93 6.73
CA CYS A 18 -3.95 9.50 6.71
C CYS A 18 -4.02 8.95 8.13
N THR A 19 -5.13 8.29 8.45
CA THR A 19 -5.29 7.64 9.75
C THR A 19 -4.36 6.44 9.87
N LYS A 20 -3.90 6.18 11.09
CA LYS A 20 -3.10 5.00 11.42
C LYS A 20 -3.81 3.68 11.09
N ARG A 21 -5.15 3.69 11.07
CA ARG A 21 -5.99 2.52 10.78
C ARG A 21 -5.89 2.09 9.32
N THR A 22 -5.76 3.04 8.39
CA THR A 22 -5.68 2.76 6.94
C THR A 22 -4.55 1.79 6.62
N PHE A 23 -3.39 1.99 7.26
CA PHE A 23 -2.17 1.24 6.96
C PHE A 23 -1.57 0.49 8.17
N ASN A 24 -2.30 0.38 9.27
CA ASN A 24 -1.85 -0.29 10.50
C ASN A 24 -0.55 0.31 11.08
N MET A 25 -0.45 1.64 11.04
CA MET A 25 0.68 2.40 11.58
C MET A 25 0.49 2.64 13.09
N GLU A 26 1.56 3.06 13.79
CA GLU A 26 1.45 3.42 15.21
C GLU A 26 0.72 4.75 15.43
N LYS A 27 0.89 5.68 14.48
CA LYS A 27 0.42 7.07 14.55
C LYS A 27 -0.15 7.49 13.20
N ASP A 28 -1.06 8.46 13.25
CA ASP A 28 -1.54 9.12 12.04
C ASP A 28 -0.38 9.86 11.39
N PHE A 29 -0.45 10.06 10.07
CA PHE A 29 0.60 10.71 9.31
C PHE A 29 0.01 11.51 8.15
N GLU A 30 0.83 12.36 7.54
CA GLU A 30 0.44 13.17 6.38
C GLU A 30 1.15 12.65 5.15
N ILE A 31 0.40 12.45 4.07
CA ILE A 31 0.94 12.20 2.75
C ILE A 31 1.10 13.54 2.05
N SER A 32 2.32 13.89 1.67
CA SER A 32 2.61 15.09 0.90
C SER A 32 2.50 14.78 -0.59
N VAL A 33 1.61 15.47 -1.30
CA VAL A 33 1.41 15.35 -2.75
C VAL A 33 1.83 16.65 -3.41
N THR A 34 2.75 16.59 -4.35
CA THR A 34 3.20 17.77 -5.10
C THR A 34 2.45 17.93 -6.43
N VAL A 35 2.69 19.06 -7.11
CA VAL A 35 2.19 19.27 -8.48
C VAL A 35 2.77 18.22 -9.42
N GLU A 36 4.04 17.88 -9.27
CA GLU A 36 4.73 16.89 -10.11
C GLU A 36 4.13 15.48 -9.93
N ASP A 37 3.74 15.10 -8.71
CA ASP A 37 3.04 13.84 -8.46
C ASP A 37 1.70 13.78 -9.22
N THR A 38 0.99 14.91 -9.28
CA THR A 38 -0.29 15.03 -10.01
C THR A 38 -0.07 14.99 -11.52
N ASP A 39 0.96 15.68 -12.02
CA ASP A 39 1.32 15.66 -13.44
C ASP A 39 1.74 14.25 -13.89
N GLN A 40 2.46 13.50 -13.04
CA GLN A 40 2.81 12.10 -13.31
C GLN A 40 1.56 11.23 -13.44
N LEU A 41 0.59 11.39 -12.53
CA LEU A 41 -0.69 10.67 -12.60
C LEU A 41 -1.44 11.00 -13.90
N LEU A 42 -1.58 12.28 -14.24
CA LEU A 42 -2.37 12.74 -15.40
C LEU A 42 -1.71 12.44 -16.75
N SER A 43 -0.38 12.36 -16.79
CA SER A 43 0.38 12.03 -18.01
C SER A 43 0.53 10.52 -18.25
N GLY A 44 0.10 9.68 -17.31
CA GLY A 44 0.33 8.24 -17.36
C GLY A 44 1.80 7.85 -17.14
N ALA A 45 2.59 8.74 -16.52
CA ALA A 45 3.94 8.44 -16.10
C ALA A 45 3.95 7.43 -14.94
N TRP A 46 5.15 7.09 -14.46
CA TRP A 46 5.28 6.19 -13.32
C TRP A 46 4.73 6.84 -12.06
N LEU A 47 3.79 6.16 -11.43
CA LEU A 47 3.14 6.67 -10.23
C LEU A 47 4.12 6.71 -9.04
N ASN A 48 4.14 7.84 -8.36
CA ASN A 48 4.81 7.99 -7.07
C ASN A 48 4.03 7.26 -5.96
N ILE A 49 4.74 6.89 -4.91
CA ILE A 49 4.20 6.23 -3.73
C ILE A 49 3.14 7.09 -3.02
N SER A 50 3.30 8.43 -3.03
CA SER A 50 2.35 9.39 -2.46
C SER A 50 0.97 9.24 -3.10
N ILE A 51 0.90 9.19 -4.44
CA ILE A 51 -0.34 9.00 -5.19
C ILE A 51 -0.99 7.64 -4.87
N ILE A 52 -0.20 6.57 -4.80
CA ILE A 52 -0.72 5.24 -4.43
C ILE A 52 -1.27 5.25 -3.00
N GLN A 53 -0.58 5.89 -2.05
CA GLN A 53 -1.04 6.01 -0.67
C GLN A 53 -2.34 6.81 -0.58
N VAL A 54 -2.46 7.94 -1.28
CA VAL A 54 -3.69 8.75 -1.32
C VAL A 54 -4.85 7.94 -1.90
N PHE A 55 -4.61 7.21 -3.00
CA PHE A 55 -5.64 6.38 -3.62
C PHE A 55 -6.12 5.26 -2.67
N VAL A 56 -5.20 4.60 -1.96
CA VAL A 56 -5.56 3.58 -0.97
C VAL A 56 -6.28 4.19 0.24
N THR A 57 -5.91 5.37 0.69
CA THR A 57 -6.64 6.09 1.75
C THR A 57 -8.09 6.35 1.34
N ALA A 58 -8.30 6.90 0.14
CA ALA A 58 -9.64 7.13 -0.39
C ALA A 58 -10.45 5.83 -0.53
N LEU A 59 -9.83 4.75 -1.06
CA LEU A 59 -10.48 3.43 -1.14
C LEU A 59 -10.84 2.89 0.23
N SER A 60 -9.96 3.02 1.21
CA SER A 60 -10.20 2.56 2.57
C SER A 60 -11.39 3.29 3.21
N GLU A 61 -11.49 4.60 3.02
CA GLU A 61 -12.64 5.39 3.50
C GLU A 61 -13.95 4.93 2.85
N LEU A 62 -13.95 4.73 1.53
CA LEU A 62 -15.12 4.19 0.82
C LEU A 62 -15.52 2.80 1.34
N CYS A 63 -14.56 1.92 1.60
CA CYS A 63 -14.82 0.60 2.20
C CYS A 63 -15.33 0.66 3.64
N PHE A 64 -15.05 1.73 4.40
CA PHE A 64 -15.56 1.92 5.76
C PHE A 64 -16.96 2.53 5.79
N HIS A 65 -17.34 3.27 4.76
CA HIS A 65 -18.65 3.90 4.65
C HIS A 65 -19.71 2.98 4.03
N ASP A 66 -19.32 1.93 3.32
CA ASP A 66 -20.24 1.02 2.67
C ASP A 66 -20.60 -0.19 3.56
N ASP A 67 -21.85 -0.22 4.03
CA ASP A 67 -22.42 -1.34 4.79
C ASP A 67 -22.54 -2.64 3.97
N CYS A 68 -22.29 -2.61 2.64
CA CYS A 68 -22.37 -3.79 1.78
C CYS A 68 -21.18 -4.75 1.94
N HIS A 69 -20.02 -4.26 2.38
CA HIS A 69 -18.80 -5.06 2.51
C HIS A 69 -18.10 -4.85 3.85
N PRO A 70 -18.79 -5.06 4.98
CA PRO A 70 -18.18 -4.84 6.28
C PRO A 70 -17.01 -5.80 6.42
N ASN A 71 -15.81 -5.20 6.43
CA ASN A 71 -14.60 -5.81 6.95
C ASN A 71 -13.92 -6.89 6.08
N SER A 72 -14.17 -6.97 4.76
CA SER A 72 -13.51 -7.98 3.91
C SER A 72 -12.07 -7.62 3.52
N ILE A 73 -11.75 -6.34 3.42
CA ILE A 73 -10.48 -5.84 2.88
C ILE A 73 -9.68 -5.05 3.92
N GLY A 74 -8.36 -5.28 3.95
CA GLY A 74 -7.38 -4.43 4.62
C GLY A 74 -6.25 -4.04 3.65
N PHE A 75 -5.40 -3.09 4.08
CA PHE A 75 -4.31 -2.58 3.26
C PHE A 75 -2.98 -2.56 4.03
N MET A 76 -1.86 -2.77 3.33
CA MET A 76 -0.52 -2.48 3.84
C MET A 76 0.08 -1.26 3.14
N CYS A 77 0.88 -0.49 3.87
CA CYS A 77 1.54 0.70 3.36
C CYS A 77 2.59 0.32 2.31
N PRO A 78 2.51 0.85 1.08
CA PRO A 78 3.47 0.53 0.03
C PRO A 78 4.91 0.89 0.41
N GLU A 79 5.11 1.92 1.23
CA GLU A 79 6.44 2.37 1.67
C GLU A 79 7.08 1.34 2.60
N MET A 80 6.31 0.91 3.60
CA MET A 80 6.75 -0.01 4.64
C MET A 80 7.01 -1.42 4.11
N ILE A 81 6.40 -1.80 2.98
CA ILE A 81 6.62 -3.10 2.36
C ILE A 81 7.52 -3.01 1.12
N SER A 82 8.08 -1.84 0.79
CA SER A 82 8.88 -1.67 -0.43
C SER A 82 10.17 -2.50 -0.40
N ALA A 83 10.67 -2.88 -1.58
CA ALA A 83 11.98 -3.54 -1.68
C ALA A 83 13.13 -2.65 -1.18
N THR A 84 12.99 -1.33 -1.26
CA THR A 84 13.96 -0.37 -0.74
C THR A 84 14.02 -0.43 0.78
N MET A 85 12.85 -0.37 1.45
CA MET A 85 12.77 -0.45 2.91
C MET A 85 13.30 -1.81 3.42
N LEU A 86 13.08 -2.89 2.65
CA LEU A 86 13.56 -4.23 3.02
C LEU A 86 15.08 -4.34 3.01
N LYS A 87 15.75 -3.57 2.14
CA LYS A 87 17.21 -3.51 2.09
C LYS A 87 17.78 -2.63 3.20
N SER A 88 17.07 -1.57 3.58
CA SER A 88 17.56 -0.62 4.58
C SER A 88 17.31 -1.08 6.01
N ASP A 89 16.17 -1.71 6.29
CA ASP A 89 15.72 -2.02 7.66
C ASP A 89 14.74 -3.21 7.66
N ALA A 90 15.28 -4.42 7.55
CA ALA A 90 14.48 -5.64 7.46
C ALA A 90 13.69 -5.92 8.75
N ASP A 91 14.26 -5.61 9.92
CA ASP A 91 13.61 -5.84 11.22
C ASP A 91 12.38 -4.95 11.39
N ARG A 92 12.48 -3.67 10.98
CA ARG A 92 11.33 -2.75 11.00
C ARG A 92 10.20 -3.23 10.09
N ILE A 93 10.53 -3.78 8.91
CA ILE A 93 9.50 -4.36 8.03
C ILE A 93 8.84 -5.57 8.70
N LEU A 94 9.63 -6.50 9.24
CA LEU A 94 9.09 -7.71 9.84
C LEU A 94 8.18 -7.36 11.02
N LEU A 95 8.57 -6.39 11.85
CA LEU A 95 7.75 -5.86 12.93
C LEU A 95 6.46 -5.23 12.40
N TYR A 96 6.55 -4.38 11.37
CA TYR A 96 5.40 -3.75 10.72
C TYR A 96 4.43 -4.78 10.13
N MET A 97 4.94 -5.77 9.40
CA MET A 97 4.15 -6.83 8.78
C MET A 97 3.46 -7.69 9.84
N THR A 98 4.17 -8.08 10.90
CA THR A 98 3.60 -8.86 12.01
C THR A 98 2.43 -8.12 12.66
N ARG A 99 2.62 -6.83 12.98
CA ARG A 99 1.57 -5.98 13.56
C ARG A 99 0.39 -5.80 12.62
N SER A 100 0.65 -5.54 11.34
CA SER A 100 -0.38 -5.41 10.30
C SER A 100 -1.18 -6.70 10.16
N MET A 101 -0.51 -7.85 10.17
CA MET A 101 -1.16 -9.16 10.10
C MET A 101 -2.04 -9.44 11.33
N SER A 102 -1.65 -9.01 12.52
CA SER A 102 -2.49 -9.10 13.72
C SER A 102 -3.70 -8.17 13.65
N ALA A 103 -3.49 -6.90 13.28
CA ALA A 103 -4.54 -5.89 13.16
C ALA A 103 -5.59 -6.25 12.08
N LEU A 104 -5.15 -6.89 11.00
CA LEU A 104 -5.99 -7.29 9.87
C LEU A 104 -6.44 -8.75 9.95
N SER A 105 -6.29 -9.42 11.09
CA SER A 105 -6.60 -10.85 11.26
C SER A 105 -8.05 -11.23 10.92
N SER A 106 -9.00 -10.30 11.09
CA SER A 106 -10.41 -10.49 10.76
C SER A 106 -10.76 -10.25 9.28
N LYS A 107 -9.82 -9.76 8.47
CA LYS A 107 -10.06 -9.47 7.04
C LYS A 107 -10.01 -10.75 6.20
N THR A 108 -10.69 -10.75 5.06
CA THR A 108 -10.60 -11.82 4.07
C THR A 108 -9.35 -11.64 3.21
N PHE A 109 -9.13 -10.41 2.74
CA PHE A 109 -8.05 -10.05 1.85
C PHE A 109 -7.25 -8.88 2.43
N ILE A 110 -5.94 -8.91 2.23
CA ILE A 110 -5.06 -7.76 2.45
C ILE A 110 -4.41 -7.38 1.13
N LEU A 111 -4.62 -6.13 0.71
CA LEU A 111 -4.05 -5.57 -0.50
C LEU A 111 -2.75 -4.86 -0.18
N CYS A 112 -1.70 -5.22 -0.92
CA CYS A 112 -0.34 -4.79 -0.68
C CYS A 112 0.24 -4.27 -2.01
N PRO A 113 0.13 -2.96 -2.30
CA PRO A 113 0.82 -2.37 -3.44
C PRO A 113 2.33 -2.45 -3.21
N TYR A 114 3.03 -3.19 -4.06
CA TYR A 114 4.43 -3.53 -3.89
C TYR A 114 5.27 -2.97 -5.03
N TYR A 115 6.36 -2.28 -4.69
CA TYR A 115 7.31 -1.75 -5.65
C TYR A 115 8.65 -2.47 -5.55
N GLU A 116 9.07 -3.06 -6.67
CA GLU A 116 10.40 -3.67 -6.81
C GLU A 116 10.89 -3.53 -8.27
N LYS A 117 12.16 -3.17 -8.45
CA LYS A 117 12.83 -3.10 -9.76
C LYS A 117 12.04 -2.24 -10.77
N SER A 118 11.69 -1.03 -10.34
CA SER A 118 11.03 -0.04 -11.20
C SER A 118 9.67 -0.48 -11.74
N HIS A 119 8.94 -1.26 -10.95
CA HIS A 119 7.64 -1.78 -11.33
C HIS A 119 6.72 -1.95 -10.14
N TRP A 120 5.49 -1.47 -10.29
CA TRP A 120 4.41 -1.67 -9.33
C TRP A 120 3.67 -2.97 -9.59
N MET A 121 3.40 -3.71 -8.53
CA MET A 121 2.59 -4.91 -8.52
C MET A 121 1.57 -4.82 -7.40
N LEU A 122 0.50 -5.59 -7.50
CA LEU A 122 -0.41 -5.80 -6.38
C LEU A 122 -0.22 -7.21 -5.84
N LEU A 123 0.16 -7.32 -4.57
CA LEU A 123 0.10 -8.58 -3.83
C LEU A 123 -1.23 -8.61 -3.08
N VAL A 124 -1.94 -9.72 -3.18
CA VAL A 124 -3.20 -9.96 -2.47
C VAL A 124 -3.03 -11.17 -1.58
N LEU A 125 -3.02 -10.93 -0.27
CA LEU A 125 -2.96 -11.99 0.73
C LEU A 125 -4.38 -12.47 0.98
N CYS A 126 -4.65 -13.75 0.72
CA CYS A 126 -5.92 -14.39 1.07
C CYS A 126 -5.74 -15.13 2.39
N LEU A 127 -6.29 -14.57 3.48
CA LEU A 127 -6.02 -15.06 4.83
C LEU A 127 -6.62 -16.44 5.10
N SER A 128 -7.79 -16.74 4.51
CA SER A 128 -8.45 -18.06 4.66
C SER A 128 -7.68 -19.18 3.97
N LYS A 129 -6.98 -18.88 2.87
CA LYS A 129 -6.18 -19.85 2.12
C LYS A 129 -4.71 -19.89 2.52
N ARG A 130 -4.24 -18.90 3.28
CA ARG A 130 -2.81 -18.67 3.56
C ARG A 130 -1.99 -18.58 2.27
N GLU A 131 -2.55 -17.95 1.24
CA GLU A 131 -1.94 -17.80 -0.08
C GLU A 131 -1.72 -16.32 -0.42
N VAL A 132 -0.69 -16.07 -1.24
CA VAL A 132 -0.41 -14.75 -1.82
C VAL A 132 -0.59 -14.82 -3.33
N TYR A 133 -1.53 -14.04 -3.84
CA TYR A 133 -1.76 -13.85 -5.28
C TYR A 133 -0.98 -12.63 -5.76
N ILE A 134 -0.30 -12.76 -6.91
CA ILE A 134 0.52 -11.69 -7.50
C ILE A 134 -0.16 -11.22 -8.77
N PHE A 135 -0.60 -9.97 -8.79
CA PHE A 135 -1.12 -9.30 -9.96
C PHE A 135 -0.02 -8.41 -10.55
N ASP A 136 0.57 -8.88 -11.65
CA ASP A 136 1.61 -8.18 -12.40
C ASP A 136 1.10 -7.88 -13.81
N SER A 137 0.92 -6.59 -14.13
CA SER A 137 0.49 -6.14 -15.45
C SER A 137 1.50 -6.46 -16.56
N GLN A 138 2.76 -6.72 -16.24
CA GLN A 138 3.77 -7.19 -17.19
C GLN A 138 3.76 -8.72 -17.38
N GLN A 139 2.99 -9.46 -16.59
CA GLN A 139 2.86 -10.92 -16.64
C GLN A 139 4.21 -11.66 -16.61
N LYS A 140 5.19 -11.13 -15.86
CA LYS A 140 6.52 -11.73 -15.74
C LYS A 140 6.59 -12.62 -14.52
N LYS A 141 7.28 -13.76 -14.65
CA LYS A 141 7.69 -14.56 -13.50
C LYS A 141 8.76 -13.79 -12.73
N ARG A 142 8.53 -13.52 -11.45
CA ARG A 142 9.44 -12.76 -10.59
C ARG A 142 9.82 -13.57 -9.36
N ASN A 143 11.08 -13.43 -8.94
CA ASN A 143 11.50 -13.79 -7.60
C ASN A 143 11.52 -12.51 -6.77
N LEU A 144 10.44 -12.27 -6.02
CA LEU A 144 10.25 -11.04 -5.24
C LEU A 144 11.02 -11.11 -3.93
N MET A 145 11.67 -10.01 -3.55
CA MET A 145 12.47 -9.97 -2.31
C MET A 145 11.62 -10.14 -1.05
N ILE A 146 10.38 -9.65 -1.12
CA ILE A 146 9.42 -9.68 -0.01
C ILE A 146 8.88 -11.10 0.31
N LYS A 147 9.18 -12.10 -0.52
CA LYS A 147 8.62 -13.45 -0.42
C LYS A 147 8.90 -14.11 0.94
N GLU A 148 10.16 -14.14 1.38
CA GLU A 148 10.54 -14.76 2.65
C GLU A 148 9.90 -14.05 3.86
N PRO A 149 9.99 -12.71 4.00
CA PRO A 149 9.27 -11.98 5.04
C PRO A 149 7.76 -12.27 5.09
N LEU A 150 7.09 -12.28 3.92
CA LEU A 150 5.65 -12.56 3.84
C LEU A 150 5.31 -13.98 4.28
N ASN A 151 6.07 -14.98 3.82
CA ASN A 151 5.85 -16.37 4.22
C ASN A 151 6.02 -16.55 5.73
N ASN A 152 7.02 -15.90 6.33
CA ASN A 152 7.24 -15.95 7.77
C ASN A 152 6.03 -15.41 8.54
N VAL A 153 5.50 -14.24 8.17
CA VAL A 153 4.36 -13.65 8.89
C VAL A 153 3.02 -14.33 8.59
N LEU A 154 2.84 -14.93 7.39
CA LEU A 154 1.62 -15.70 7.08
C LEU A 154 1.56 -17.01 7.86
N ASN A 155 2.70 -17.69 8.03
CA ASN A 155 2.76 -19.02 8.63
C ASN A 155 2.94 -19.00 10.15
N ASN A 156 3.46 -17.92 10.75
CA ASN A 156 3.65 -17.79 12.20
C ASN A 156 2.35 -17.49 13.00
N ARG A 157 1.16 -17.81 12.47
CA ARG A 157 -0.13 -17.57 13.14
C ARG A 157 -0.59 -18.68 14.11
N ASP A 158 0.26 -19.66 14.41
CA ASP A 158 -0.11 -20.84 15.21
C ASP A 158 0.17 -20.70 16.73
N HIS A 159 0.07 -19.49 17.30
CA HIS A 159 0.14 -19.26 18.76
C HIS A 159 -1.05 -18.44 19.25
#